data_AF-A0A2V5ZJG3-F1
#
_entry.id   AF-A0A2V5ZJG3-F1
#
_cell.length_a   1.000
_cell.length_b   1.000
_cell.length_c   1.000
_cell.angle_alpha   90.00
_cell.angle_beta   90.00
_cell.angle_gamma   90.00
#
_symmetry.space_group_name_H-M   'P 1'
#
loop_
_entity.id
_entity.type
_entity.pdbx_description
1 polymer ?
#
loop_
_entity_poly.entity_id
_entity_poly.type
_entity_poly.pdbx_seq_one_letter_code
_entity_poly.pdbx_strand_id
1 'polypeptide(L)'
;MHFATEFWLTRFCFQRSLGCIYLIAFLIAANQFIPLLGERGLQPVRRFLRYVSFQRAPSLFFLNCSDRFIMATIWGGIALSIFSIFGWSDSFGLIVSMLTWAVLWMIYLSLVNVGQTFYGFGWETMLTETGFLAIFLGPSETRPPVVVMWLIVWVLFRTMFGAGMIKLRSDPCWRDLTCLFYHYETQPLPNPLSWYLHHSPPWAHKAGVLFTHFAQLVVP
;
A
#
# COMPACT_ATOMS: atom_id res chain seq x y z
N MET A 1 -27.74 -7.93 -14.62
CA MET A 1 -27.13 -6.57 -14.52
C MET A 1 -27.54 -5.81 -13.24
N HIS A 2 -27.86 -6.49 -12.13
CA HIS A 2 -28.10 -5.87 -10.81
C HIS A 2 -26.81 -5.56 -10.03
N PHE A 3 -25.67 -6.10 -10.45
CA PHE A 3 -24.39 -5.93 -9.74
C PHE A 3 -23.91 -4.46 -9.71
N ALA A 4 -24.15 -3.65 -10.75
CA ALA A 4 -23.53 -2.33 -10.87
C ALA A 4 -24.20 -1.21 -10.04
N THR A 5 -25.44 -1.42 -9.56
CA THR A 5 -26.20 -0.44 -8.77
C THR A 5 -25.93 -0.51 -7.27
N GLU A 6 -25.34 -1.60 -6.76
CA GLU A 6 -25.19 -1.87 -5.31
C GLU A 6 -23.79 -1.53 -4.74
N PHE A 7 -22.77 -1.30 -5.58
CA PHE A 7 -21.38 -1.08 -5.10
C PHE A 7 -21.06 0.35 -4.64
N TRP A 8 -22.05 1.23 -4.53
CA TRP A 8 -21.79 2.60 -4.10
C TRP A 8 -21.14 2.64 -2.71
N LEU A 9 -21.66 1.87 -1.75
CA LEU A 9 -21.12 1.81 -0.39
C LEU A 9 -19.71 1.22 -0.37
N THR A 10 -19.49 0.11 -1.09
CA THR A 10 -18.17 -0.52 -1.19
C THR A 10 -17.14 0.44 -1.78
N ARG A 11 -17.46 1.12 -2.89
CA ARG A 11 -16.56 2.11 -3.49
C ARG A 11 -16.31 3.27 -2.53
N PHE A 12 -17.34 3.79 -1.89
CA PHE A 12 -17.24 4.90 -0.95
C PHE A 12 -16.28 4.52 0.21
N CYS A 13 -16.56 3.42 0.91
CA CYS A 13 -15.70 2.93 1.99
C CYS A 13 -14.27 2.69 1.49
N PHE A 14 -14.11 2.07 0.33
CA PHE A 14 -12.80 1.80 -0.26
C PHE A 14 -12.00 3.07 -0.54
N GLN A 15 -12.59 4.07 -1.21
CA GLN A 15 -11.93 5.35 -1.51
C GLN A 15 -11.56 6.09 -0.22
N ARG A 16 -12.43 6.11 0.80
CA ARG A 16 -12.11 6.72 2.10
C ARG A 16 -10.96 6.02 2.79
N SER A 17 -11.02 4.70 2.89
CA SER A 17 -9.97 3.88 3.51
C SER A 17 -8.64 4.05 2.78
N LEU A 18 -8.65 4.04 1.45
CA LEU A 18 -7.46 4.26 0.64
C LEU A 18 -6.88 5.67 0.84
N GLY A 19 -7.74 6.70 0.91
CA GLY A 19 -7.32 8.07 1.25
C GLY A 19 -6.65 8.15 2.63
N CYS A 20 -7.20 7.47 3.63
CA CYS A 20 -6.59 7.36 4.96
C CYS A 20 -5.23 6.64 4.93
N ILE A 21 -5.10 5.57 4.15
CA ILE A 21 -3.83 4.84 3.98
C ILE A 21 -2.79 5.75 3.32
N TYR A 22 -3.15 6.49 2.27
CA TYR A 22 -2.27 7.49 1.66
C TYR A 22 -1.86 8.58 2.64
N LEU A 23 -2.79 9.10 3.44
CA LEU A 23 -2.49 10.09 4.47
C LEU A 23 -1.45 9.56 5.46
N ILE A 24 -1.64 8.34 5.98
CA ILE A 24 -0.68 7.70 6.90
C ILE A 24 0.67 7.52 6.21
N ALA A 25 0.70 7.03 4.97
CA ALA A 25 1.94 6.84 4.20
C ALA A 25 2.70 8.17 4.00
N PHE A 26 2.01 9.26 3.66
CA PHE A 26 2.64 10.56 3.51
C PHE A 26 3.08 11.18 4.84
N LEU A 27 2.35 10.95 5.93
CA LEU A 27 2.81 11.37 7.27
C LEU A 27 4.08 10.61 7.67
N ILE A 28 4.17 9.31 7.40
CA ILE A 28 5.40 8.54 7.60
C ILE A 28 6.53 9.12 6.75
N ALA A 29 6.27 9.38 5.46
CA ALA A 29 7.26 10.00 4.57
C ALA A 29 7.69 11.40 5.06
N ALA A 30 6.78 12.23 5.56
CA ALA A 30 7.10 13.56 6.09
C ALA A 30 8.06 13.49 7.29
N ASN A 31 7.96 12.44 8.11
CA ASN A 31 8.81 12.26 9.28
C ASN A 31 10.13 11.55 8.97
N GLN A 32 10.16 10.66 7.97
CA GLN A 32 11.28 9.73 7.76
C GLN A 32 12.03 9.92 6.44
N PHE A 33 11.41 10.49 5.41
CA PHE A 33 11.99 10.46 4.06
C PHE A 33 13.28 11.28 3.96
N ILE A 34 13.34 12.49 4.52
CA ILE A 34 14.56 13.32 4.46
C ILE A 34 15.73 12.68 5.22
N PRO A 35 15.58 12.22 6.48
CA PRO A 35 16.65 11.49 7.18
C PRO A 35 17.15 10.24 6.42
N LEU A 36 16.27 9.52 5.73
CA LEU A 36 16.63 8.28 5.04
C LEU A 36 17.22 8.53 3.64
N LEU A 37 16.63 9.44 2.88
CA LEU A 37 16.79 9.54 1.41
C LEU A 37 17.07 10.97 0.92
N GLY A 38 17.04 11.98 1.78
CA GLY A 38 17.37 13.37 1.45
C GLY A 38 18.84 13.57 1.04
N GLU A 39 19.23 14.82 0.80
CA GLU A 39 20.59 15.17 0.32
C GLU A 39 21.71 14.63 1.24
N ARG A 40 21.45 14.59 2.54
CA ARG A 40 22.35 14.06 3.58
C ARG A 40 21.84 12.78 4.24
N GLY A 41 20.85 12.11 3.63
CA GLY A 41 20.27 10.88 4.16
C GLY A 41 21.20 9.68 4.06
N LEU A 42 20.77 8.55 4.63
CA LEU A 42 21.50 7.28 4.57
C LEU A 42 21.72 6.79 3.13
N GLN A 43 20.70 6.94 2.27
CA GLN A 43 20.72 6.54 0.86
C GLN A 43 20.27 7.70 -0.06
N PRO A 44 21.10 8.74 -0.28
CA PRO A 44 20.65 9.96 -0.96
C PRO A 44 20.10 9.71 -2.37
N VAL A 45 18.89 10.20 -2.64
CA VAL A 45 18.21 10.09 -3.96
C VAL A 45 19.10 10.62 -5.09
N ARG A 46 19.81 11.73 -4.85
CA ARG A 46 20.70 12.32 -5.84
C ARG A 46 21.81 11.38 -6.31
N ARG A 47 22.28 10.46 -5.47
CA ARG A 47 23.27 9.45 -5.86
C ARG A 47 22.62 8.35 -6.70
N PHE A 48 21.44 7.89 -6.30
CA PHE A 48 20.67 6.88 -7.01
C PHE A 48 20.29 7.31 -8.43
N LEU A 49 19.79 8.53 -8.60
CA LEU A 49 19.37 9.08 -9.89
C LEU A 49 20.52 9.25 -10.90
N ARG A 50 21.79 9.20 -10.47
CA ARG A 50 22.94 9.21 -11.40
C ARG A 50 23.13 7.88 -12.13
N TYR A 51 22.64 6.79 -11.56
CA TYR A 51 22.84 5.44 -12.09
C TYR A 51 21.58 4.83 -12.69
N VAL A 52 20.43 5.50 -12.52
CA VAL A 52 19.12 5.00 -12.95
C VAL A 52 18.49 5.98 -13.92
N SER A 53 17.99 5.46 -15.04
CA SER A 53 17.25 6.26 -16.02
C SER A 53 15.79 6.45 -15.61
N PHE A 54 15.17 7.52 -16.09
CA PHE A 54 13.75 7.79 -15.87
C PHE A 54 12.84 6.61 -16.26
N GLN A 55 13.19 5.87 -17.32
CA GLN A 55 12.42 4.70 -17.79
C GLN A 55 12.37 3.55 -16.77
N ARG A 56 13.41 3.41 -15.94
CA ARG A 56 13.48 2.36 -14.91
C ARG A 56 12.84 2.77 -13.59
N ALA A 57 12.84 4.06 -13.28
CA ALA A 57 12.33 4.59 -12.02
C ALA A 57 11.61 5.94 -12.23
N PRO A 58 10.47 5.96 -12.93
CA PRO A 58 9.80 7.22 -13.26
C PRO A 58 9.43 7.98 -11.98
N SER A 59 9.94 9.20 -11.83
CA SER A 59 9.70 10.01 -10.64
C SER A 59 9.78 11.51 -10.94
N LEU A 60 9.05 12.30 -10.16
CA LEU A 60 9.11 13.76 -10.18
C LEU A 60 10.51 14.28 -9.78
N PHE A 61 11.30 13.48 -9.05
CA PHE A 61 12.59 13.89 -8.52
C PHE A 61 13.72 13.94 -9.54
N PHE A 62 13.48 13.50 -10.79
CA PHE A 62 14.36 13.81 -11.91
C PHE A 62 14.36 15.31 -12.27
N LEU A 63 13.25 16.01 -12.00
CA LEU A 63 13.16 17.47 -12.23
C LEU A 63 13.92 18.23 -11.15
N ASN A 64 13.67 17.88 -9.89
CA ASN A 64 14.33 18.48 -8.73
C ASN A 64 14.34 17.47 -7.58
N CYS A 65 15.50 17.22 -6.99
CA CYS A 65 15.67 16.30 -5.85
C CYS A 65 16.12 17.00 -4.56
N SER A 66 15.93 18.32 -4.46
CA SER A 66 16.23 19.07 -3.24
C SER A 66 15.27 18.69 -2.11
N ASP A 67 15.76 18.72 -0.87
CA ASP A 67 14.98 18.35 0.32
C ASP A 67 13.68 19.18 0.45
N ARG A 68 13.74 20.46 0.06
CA ARG A 68 12.56 21.36 0.04
C ARG A 68 11.51 20.91 -0.95
N PHE A 69 11.93 20.51 -2.16
CA PHE A 69 11.01 20.05 -3.20
C PHE A 69 10.37 18.71 -2.82
N ILE A 70 11.17 17.79 -2.27
CA ILE A 70 10.69 16.51 -1.74
C ILE A 70 9.64 16.74 -0.66
N MET A 71 9.93 17.59 0.33
CA MET A 71 8.96 17.91 1.38
C MET A 71 7.70 18.58 0.86
N ALA A 72 7.82 19.54 -0.06
CA ALA A 72 6.66 20.19 -0.69
C ALA A 72 5.77 19.16 -1.42
N THR A 73 6.39 18.20 -2.10
CA THR A 73 5.70 17.10 -2.79
C THR A 73 4.96 16.20 -1.81
N ILE A 74 5.59 15.83 -0.69
CA ILE A 74 4.98 15.04 0.39
C ILE A 74 3.80 15.78 1.02
N TRP A 75 3.97 17.06 1.37
CA TRP A 75 2.89 17.90 1.93
C TRP A 75 1.73 18.09 0.95
N GLY A 76 2.01 18.19 -0.35
CA GLY A 76 0.98 18.14 -1.40
C GLY A 76 0.20 16.82 -1.38
N GLY A 77 0.89 15.70 -1.21
CA GLY A 77 0.27 14.38 -1.01
C GLY A 77 -0.63 14.31 0.23
N ILE A 78 -0.19 14.87 1.36
CA ILE A 78 -1.00 14.99 2.59
C ILE A 78 -2.29 15.77 2.31
N ALA A 79 -2.17 16.95 1.70
CA ALA A 79 -3.32 17.81 1.40
C ALA A 79 -4.34 17.12 0.47
N LEU A 80 -3.85 16.46 -0.59
CA LEU A 80 -4.71 15.71 -1.52
C LEU A 80 -5.35 14.48 -0.85
N SER A 81 -4.65 13.84 0.08
CA SER A 81 -5.19 12.69 0.83
C SER A 81 -6.34 13.14 1.72
N ILE A 82 -6.16 14.24 2.46
CA ILE A 82 -7.21 14.88 3.26
C ILE A 82 -8.41 15.27 2.37
N PHE A 83 -8.13 15.87 1.21
CA PHE A 83 -9.15 16.24 0.23
C PHE A 83 -9.97 15.04 -0.26
N SER A 84 -9.32 13.90 -0.50
CA SER A 84 -9.99 12.64 -0.88
C SER A 84 -10.83 12.03 0.26
N ILE A 85 -10.36 12.12 1.52
CA ILE A 85 -11.06 11.59 2.69
C ILE A 85 -12.36 12.36 2.95
N PHE A 86 -12.36 13.68 2.79
CA PHE A 86 -13.58 14.49 2.92
C PHE A 86 -14.51 14.37 1.71
N GLY A 87 -14.03 13.88 0.57
CA GLY A 87 -14.84 13.55 -0.60
C GLY A 87 -15.14 14.70 -1.51
N TRP A 88 -14.47 15.81 -1.27
CA TRP A 88 -14.45 16.92 -2.19
C TRP A 88 -13.97 16.48 -3.58
N SER A 89 -13.04 15.51 -3.66
CA SER A 89 -12.63 14.90 -4.93
C SER A 89 -13.79 14.36 -5.76
N ASP A 90 -14.83 13.83 -5.11
CA ASP A 90 -15.97 13.24 -5.79
C ASP A 90 -17.08 14.26 -6.05
N SER A 91 -17.14 15.34 -5.26
CA SER A 91 -18.14 16.42 -5.40
C SER A 91 -17.92 17.33 -6.61
N PHE A 92 -16.68 17.47 -7.09
CA PHE A 92 -16.34 18.34 -8.23
C PHE A 92 -16.38 17.62 -9.59
N GLY A 93 -16.97 16.42 -9.65
CA GLY A 93 -17.18 15.66 -10.88
C GLY A 93 -16.03 14.72 -11.26
N LEU A 94 -16.20 14.00 -12.37
CA LEU A 94 -15.34 12.89 -12.78
C LEU A 94 -13.89 13.29 -12.98
N ILE A 95 -13.65 14.39 -13.72
CA ILE A 95 -12.30 14.83 -14.08
C ILE A 95 -11.49 15.17 -12.82
N VAL A 96 -12.09 15.87 -11.86
CA VAL A 96 -11.41 16.27 -10.62
C VAL A 96 -11.10 15.05 -9.75
N SER A 97 -12.03 14.09 -9.65
CA SER A 97 -11.78 12.82 -8.94
C SER A 97 -10.60 12.06 -9.56
N MET A 98 -10.62 11.86 -10.88
CA MET A 98 -9.54 11.16 -11.61
C MET A 98 -8.19 11.88 -11.44
N LEU A 99 -8.15 13.20 -11.58
CA LEU A 99 -6.92 13.99 -11.42
C LEU A 99 -6.40 13.94 -9.98
N THR A 100 -7.27 14.01 -8.97
CA THR A 100 -6.87 13.91 -7.56
C THR A 100 -6.15 12.61 -7.30
N TRP A 101 -6.75 11.48 -7.70
CA TRP A 101 -6.14 10.16 -7.55
C TRP A 101 -4.88 9.99 -8.40
N ALA A 102 -4.85 10.55 -9.61
CA ALA A 102 -3.67 10.48 -10.48
C ALA A 102 -2.48 11.25 -9.90
N VAL A 103 -2.70 12.43 -9.33
CA VAL A 103 -1.65 13.21 -8.69
C VAL A 103 -1.18 12.53 -7.39
N LEU A 104 -2.10 12.03 -6.56
CA LEU A 104 -1.75 11.22 -5.38
C LEU A 104 -0.86 10.03 -5.74
N TRP A 105 -1.29 9.28 -6.76
CA TRP A 105 -0.55 8.13 -7.28
C TRP A 105 0.82 8.54 -7.81
N MET A 106 0.92 9.61 -8.60
CA MET A 106 2.19 10.08 -9.17
C MET A 106 3.18 10.54 -8.12
N ILE A 107 2.71 11.26 -7.09
CA ILE A 107 3.53 11.69 -5.96
C ILE A 107 4.06 10.47 -5.22
N TYR A 108 3.20 9.52 -4.88
CA TYR A 108 3.62 8.34 -4.12
C TYR A 108 4.51 7.40 -4.93
N LEU A 109 4.19 7.14 -6.19
CA LEU A 109 5.04 6.39 -7.12
C LEU A 109 6.44 7.01 -7.21
N SER A 110 6.53 8.34 -7.22
CA SER A 110 7.81 9.04 -7.22
C SER A 110 8.64 8.76 -5.98
N LEU A 111 8.01 8.68 -4.79
CA LEU A 111 8.68 8.32 -3.54
C LEU A 111 9.16 6.86 -3.57
N VAL A 112 8.29 5.94 -3.98
CA VAL A 112 8.60 4.50 -4.04
C VAL A 112 9.76 4.22 -5.01
N ASN A 113 9.74 4.80 -6.21
CA ASN A 113 10.75 4.55 -7.24
C ASN A 113 12.16 5.03 -6.87
N VAL A 114 12.29 6.04 -5.99
CA VAL A 114 13.59 6.52 -5.49
C VAL A 114 13.90 6.04 -4.08
N GLY A 115 12.97 5.33 -3.44
CA GLY A 115 13.01 4.96 -2.03
C GLY A 115 13.93 3.79 -1.69
N GLN A 116 14.55 3.17 -2.70
CA GLN A 116 15.62 2.16 -2.57
C GLN A 116 15.25 1.05 -1.56
N THR A 117 16.12 0.75 -0.59
CA THR A 117 15.89 -0.33 0.37
C THR A 117 14.70 -0.06 1.28
N PHE A 118 14.46 1.19 1.67
CA PHE A 118 13.43 1.56 2.64
C PHE A 118 12.01 1.43 2.09
N TYR A 119 11.84 1.57 0.76
CA TYR A 119 10.56 1.42 0.06
C TYR A 119 10.48 0.11 -0.75
N GLY A 120 11.35 -0.85 -0.48
CA GLY A 120 11.40 -2.13 -1.20
C GLY A 120 10.37 -3.17 -0.75
N PHE A 121 9.54 -2.87 0.26
CA PHE A 121 8.57 -3.80 0.80
C PHE A 121 7.30 -3.89 -0.07
N GLY A 122 6.68 -5.08 -0.11
CA GLY A 122 5.55 -5.35 -1.00
C GLY A 122 4.31 -4.47 -0.77
N TRP A 123 4.13 -3.91 0.43
CA TRP A 123 3.02 -3.00 0.71
C TRP A 123 3.13 -1.66 -0.05
N GLU A 124 4.35 -1.19 -0.36
CA GLU A 124 4.57 0.04 -1.11
C GLU A 124 4.10 -0.13 -2.57
N THR A 125 4.47 -1.27 -3.18
CA THR A 125 4.01 -1.66 -4.51
C THR A 125 2.50 -1.91 -4.53
N MET A 126 1.95 -2.57 -3.51
CA MET A 126 0.51 -2.79 -3.37
C MET A 126 -0.28 -1.49 -3.31
N LEU A 127 0.18 -0.49 -2.54
CA LEU A 127 -0.47 0.83 -2.48
C LEU A 127 -0.39 1.55 -3.83
N THR A 128 0.75 1.43 -4.53
CA THR A 128 0.93 2.01 -5.87
C THR A 128 -0.01 1.40 -6.90
N GLU A 129 -0.16 0.08 -6.92
CA GLU A 129 -1.08 -0.62 -7.83
C GLU A 129 -2.54 -0.27 -7.52
N THR A 130 -2.90 -0.24 -6.23
CA THR A 130 -4.25 0.09 -5.78
C THR A 130 -4.60 1.56 -6.08
N GLY A 131 -3.65 2.47 -5.87
CA GLY A 131 -3.79 3.89 -6.22
C GLY A 131 -3.97 4.13 -7.70
N PHE A 132 -3.27 3.38 -8.55
CA PHE A 132 -3.47 3.45 -10.00
C PHE A 132 -4.90 3.05 -10.39
N LEU A 133 -5.41 1.97 -9.82
CA LEU A 133 -6.81 1.54 -10.06
C LEU A 133 -7.82 2.56 -9.54
N ALA A 134 -7.52 3.25 -8.44
CA ALA A 134 -8.40 4.27 -7.87
C ALA A 134 -8.64 5.47 -8.79
N ILE A 135 -7.71 5.77 -9.70
CA ILE A 135 -7.88 6.78 -10.76
C ILE A 135 -9.15 6.52 -11.57
N PHE A 136 -9.50 5.26 -11.79
CA PHE A 136 -10.60 4.86 -12.67
C PHE A 136 -11.90 4.51 -11.93
N LEU A 137 -11.97 4.66 -10.60
CA LEU A 137 -13.17 4.33 -9.81
C LEU A 137 -14.30 5.36 -9.98
N GLY A 138 -13.95 6.61 -10.30
CA GLY A 138 -14.89 7.71 -10.51
C GLY A 138 -15.70 8.12 -9.27
N PRO A 139 -16.42 9.26 -9.35
CA PRO A 139 -17.26 9.80 -8.27
C PRO A 139 -18.58 9.04 -8.10
N SER A 140 -19.27 9.31 -6.99
CA SER A 140 -20.54 8.69 -6.58
C SER A 140 -21.59 8.55 -7.70
N GLU A 141 -21.71 9.57 -8.55
CA GLU A 141 -22.70 9.66 -9.63
C GLU A 141 -22.38 8.81 -10.86
N THR A 142 -21.12 8.37 -10.99
CA THR A 142 -20.67 7.54 -12.10
C THR A 142 -20.72 6.06 -11.72
N ARG A 143 -21.08 5.20 -12.67
CA ARG A 143 -21.03 3.76 -12.47
C ARG A 143 -19.57 3.31 -12.43
N PRO A 144 -19.10 2.66 -11.34
CA PRO A 144 -17.73 2.17 -11.30
C PRO A 144 -17.53 1.11 -12.40
N PRO A 145 -16.42 1.17 -13.17
CA PRO A 145 -16.16 0.16 -14.19
C PRO A 145 -15.99 -1.22 -13.56
N VAL A 146 -16.78 -2.19 -14.03
CA VAL A 146 -16.77 -3.57 -13.51
C VAL A 146 -15.37 -4.19 -13.59
N VAL A 147 -14.63 -3.86 -14.65
CA VAL A 147 -13.23 -4.30 -14.83
C VAL A 147 -12.34 -3.81 -13.70
N VAL A 148 -12.46 -2.53 -13.30
CA VAL A 148 -11.64 -1.96 -12.21
C VAL A 148 -11.96 -2.63 -10.88
N MET A 149 -13.24 -2.91 -10.60
CA MET A 149 -13.64 -3.66 -9.40
C MET A 149 -13.02 -5.06 -9.38
N TRP A 150 -13.04 -5.79 -10.49
CA TRP A 150 -12.36 -7.08 -10.61
C TRP A 150 -10.86 -6.99 -10.48
N LEU A 151 -10.23 -5.92 -10.99
CA LEU A 151 -8.79 -5.70 -10.81
C LEU A 151 -8.42 -5.41 -9.34
N ILE A 152 -9.28 -4.72 -8.58
CA ILE A 152 -9.08 -4.55 -7.14
C ILE A 152 -9.19 -5.90 -6.41
N VAL A 153 -10.19 -6.71 -6.76
CA VAL A 153 -10.33 -8.08 -6.23
C VAL A 153 -9.11 -8.94 -6.61
N TRP A 154 -8.62 -8.81 -7.84
CA TRP A 154 -7.41 -9.47 -8.30
C TRP A 154 -6.17 -9.04 -7.49
N VAL A 155 -6.06 -7.76 -7.13
CA VAL A 155 -5.00 -7.26 -6.25
C VAL A 155 -5.06 -7.89 -4.86
N LEU A 156 -6.26 -8.02 -4.29
CA LEU A 156 -6.45 -8.70 -3.02
C LEU A 156 -6.04 -10.19 -3.12
N PHE A 157 -6.61 -10.89 -4.11
CA PHE A 157 -6.34 -12.30 -4.37
C PHE A 157 -4.85 -12.58 -4.53
N ARG A 158 -4.16 -11.87 -5.44
CA ARG A 158 -2.72 -12.11 -5.71
C ARG A 158 -1.87 -11.84 -4.47
N THR A 159 -2.27 -10.89 -3.63
CA THR A 159 -1.55 -10.54 -2.40
C THR A 159 -1.73 -11.63 -1.35
N MET A 160 -2.96 -12.06 -1.11
CA MET A 160 -3.28 -13.14 -0.16
C MET A 160 -2.65 -14.46 -0.60
N PHE A 161 -2.86 -14.83 -1.86
CA PHE A 161 -2.32 -16.04 -2.46
C PHE A 161 -0.78 -16.04 -2.50
N GLY A 162 -0.18 -14.92 -2.91
CA GLY A 162 1.27 -14.74 -2.88
C GLY A 162 1.86 -14.90 -1.47
N ALA A 163 1.20 -14.33 -0.46
CA ALA A 163 1.62 -14.46 0.93
C ALA A 163 1.52 -15.91 1.46
N GLY A 164 0.52 -16.68 1.02
CA GLY A 164 0.42 -18.11 1.34
C GLY A 164 1.51 -18.93 0.66
N MET A 165 1.73 -18.70 -0.64
CA MET A 165 2.73 -19.44 -1.42
C MET A 165 4.15 -19.20 -0.92
N ILE A 166 4.49 -17.96 -0.55
CA ILE A 166 5.84 -17.66 -0.06
C ILE A 166 6.12 -18.37 1.27
N LYS A 167 5.12 -18.49 2.15
CA LYS A 167 5.23 -19.23 3.42
C LYS A 167 5.48 -20.73 3.17
N LEU A 168 4.70 -21.35 2.29
CA LEU A 168 4.93 -22.75 1.94
C LEU A 168 6.29 -23.00 1.27
N ARG A 169 6.81 -22.01 0.54
CA ARG A 169 8.11 -22.10 -0.12
C ARG A 169 9.28 -21.83 0.82
N SER A 170 9.15 -20.93 1.80
CA SER A 170 10.28 -20.33 2.51
C SER A 170 10.93 -21.25 3.53
N ASP A 171 10.16 -21.85 4.43
CA ASP A 171 10.69 -22.53 5.62
C ASP A 171 9.85 -23.78 5.95
N PRO A 172 10.48 -24.94 6.27
CA PRO A 172 9.78 -26.13 6.76
C PRO A 172 8.80 -25.87 7.91
N CYS A 173 9.04 -24.88 8.78
CA CYS A 173 8.15 -24.58 9.91
C CYS A 173 6.69 -24.32 9.47
N TRP A 174 6.47 -23.80 8.25
CA TRP A 174 5.11 -23.52 7.75
C TRP A 174 4.39 -24.80 7.36
N ARG A 175 5.15 -25.84 6.96
CA ARG A 175 4.65 -27.17 6.62
C ARG A 175 4.46 -28.02 7.87
N ASP A 176 5.35 -27.86 8.85
CA ASP A 176 5.31 -28.56 10.15
C ASP A 176 4.35 -27.91 11.16
N LEU A 177 3.73 -26.77 10.77
CA LEU A 177 2.78 -25.98 11.56
C LEU A 177 3.36 -25.34 12.83
N THR A 178 4.68 -25.16 12.88
CA THR A 178 5.40 -24.67 14.07
C THR A 178 5.79 -23.20 14.02
N CYS A 179 5.66 -22.50 12.89
CA CYS A 179 6.16 -21.12 12.80
C CYS A 179 5.55 -20.17 13.83
N LEU A 180 4.27 -20.36 14.21
CA LEU A 180 3.63 -19.49 15.19
C LEU A 180 4.16 -19.66 16.63
N PHE A 181 4.95 -20.70 16.92
CA PHE A 181 5.57 -20.87 18.24
C PHE A 181 6.50 -19.72 18.60
N TYR A 182 7.18 -19.14 17.60
CA TYR A 182 8.13 -18.03 17.78
C TYR A 182 7.76 -16.78 16.97
N HIS A 183 6.76 -16.86 16.08
CA HIS A 183 6.36 -15.72 15.25
C HIS A 183 5.97 -14.48 16.07
N TYR A 184 5.22 -14.68 17.16
CA TYR A 184 4.76 -13.56 17.98
C TYR A 184 5.89 -12.80 18.70
N GLU A 185 7.02 -13.47 18.94
CA GLU A 185 8.23 -12.88 19.51
C GLU A 185 9.11 -12.22 18.44
N THR A 186 9.18 -12.83 17.25
CA THR A 186 10.15 -12.46 16.19
C THR A 186 9.59 -11.55 15.10
N GLN A 187 8.27 -11.30 15.08
CA GLN A 187 7.67 -10.40 14.09
C GLN A 187 8.21 -8.96 14.20
N PRO A 188 8.30 -8.21 13.09
CA PRO A 188 8.94 -6.88 13.09
C PRO A 188 8.28 -5.82 13.98
N LEU A 189 6.95 -5.92 14.19
CA LEU A 189 6.17 -4.97 14.98
C LEU A 189 5.28 -5.73 15.97
N PRO A 190 5.84 -6.27 17.07
CA PRO A 190 5.05 -6.93 18.08
C PRO A 190 4.16 -5.91 18.78
N ASN A 191 2.93 -6.32 19.08
CA ASN A 191 1.93 -5.51 19.78
C ASN A 191 1.61 -6.13 21.16
N PRO A 192 0.87 -5.45 22.05
CA PRO A 192 0.58 -5.98 23.38
C PRO A 192 -0.10 -7.37 23.38
N LEU A 193 -0.89 -7.70 22.34
CA LEU A 193 -1.52 -9.02 22.19
C LEU A 193 -0.51 -10.12 21.86
N SER A 194 0.65 -9.77 21.31
CA SER A 194 1.67 -10.72 20.89
C SER A 194 2.23 -11.51 22.07
N TRP A 195 2.36 -10.88 23.23
CA TRP A 195 2.77 -11.57 24.46
C TRP A 195 1.75 -12.63 24.88
N TYR A 196 0.45 -12.31 24.89
CA TYR A 196 -0.61 -13.26 25.24
C TYR A 196 -0.71 -14.41 24.23
N LEU A 197 -0.61 -14.09 22.94
CA LEU A 197 -0.66 -15.09 21.88
C LEU A 197 0.55 -16.02 21.93
N HIS A 198 1.76 -15.50 22.19
CA HIS A 198 2.96 -16.33 22.35
C HIS A 198 2.78 -17.42 23.43
N HIS A 199 2.19 -17.06 24.58
CA HIS A 199 1.94 -17.99 25.69
C HIS A 199 0.72 -18.90 25.49
N SER A 200 0.06 -18.83 24.33
CA SER A 200 -1.04 -19.74 24.01
C SER A 200 -0.54 -21.19 23.83
N PRO A 201 -1.39 -22.19 24.09
CA PRO A 201 -0.98 -23.58 23.99
C PRO A 201 -0.58 -23.96 22.54
N PRO A 202 0.34 -24.92 22.33
CA PRO A 202 0.84 -25.27 21.01
C PRO A 202 -0.22 -25.65 19.96
N TRP A 203 -1.37 -26.21 20.39
CA TRP A 203 -2.46 -26.53 19.47
C TRP A 203 -3.08 -25.28 18.84
N ALA A 204 -3.15 -24.16 19.58
CA ALA A 204 -3.71 -22.91 19.10
C ALA A 204 -2.80 -22.30 18.02
N HIS A 205 -1.49 -22.38 18.22
CA HIS A 205 -0.48 -21.99 17.23
C HIS A 205 -0.58 -22.82 15.94
N LYS A 206 -0.67 -24.14 16.06
CA LYS A 206 -0.86 -25.02 14.89
C LYS A 206 -2.17 -24.70 14.14
N ALA A 207 -3.25 -24.48 14.88
CA ALA A 207 -4.53 -24.07 14.31
C ALA A 207 -4.43 -22.71 13.60
N GLY A 208 -3.66 -21.75 14.15
CA GLY A 208 -3.39 -20.46 13.51
C GLY A 208 -2.63 -20.59 12.19
N VAL A 209 -1.66 -21.51 12.10
CA VAL A 209 -0.96 -21.79 10.83
C VAL A 209 -1.93 -22.41 9.82
N LEU A 210 -2.75 -23.38 10.23
CA LEU A 210 -3.76 -23.99 9.35
C LEU A 210 -4.79 -22.97 8.85
N PHE A 211 -5.29 -22.11 9.73
CA PHE A 211 -6.18 -21.02 9.35
C PHE A 211 -5.52 -20.07 8.36
N THR A 212 -4.24 -19.73 8.58
CA THR A 212 -3.46 -18.91 7.64
C THR A 212 -3.38 -19.56 6.27
N HIS A 213 -3.07 -20.86 6.19
CA HIS A 213 -3.04 -21.60 4.91
C HIS A 213 -4.41 -21.65 4.26
N PHE A 214 -5.47 -21.89 5.01
CA PHE A 214 -6.84 -21.92 4.48
C PHE A 214 -7.22 -20.55 3.90
N ALA A 215 -7.06 -19.48 4.66
CA ALA A 215 -7.41 -18.12 4.24
C ALA A 215 -6.54 -17.61 3.09
N GLN A 216 -5.28 -18.04 2.98
CA GLN A 216 -4.36 -17.52 1.95
C GLN A 216 -4.27 -18.42 0.72
N LEU A 217 -4.60 -19.71 0.79
CA LEU A 217 -4.42 -20.64 -0.34
C LEU A 217 -5.72 -21.27 -0.83
N VAL A 218 -6.73 -21.40 0.04
CA VAL A 218 -8.01 -22.04 -0.31
C VAL A 218 -9.08 -21.00 -0.61
N VAL A 219 -9.18 -19.97 0.23
CA VAL A 219 -10.14 -18.85 0.07
C VAL A 219 -9.43 -17.49 0.08
N PRO A 220 -8.43 -17.27 -0.79
CA PRO A 220 -7.69 -16.01 -0.90
C PRO A 220 -8.54 -14.81 -1.37
#